data_AF-A0A497JG43-F1
#
_entry.id   AF-A0A497JG43-F1
#
_cell.length_a   1.000
_cell.length_b   1.000
_cell.length_c   1.000
_cell.angle_alpha   90.00
_cell.angle_beta   90.00
_cell.angle_gamma   90.00
#
_symmetry.space_group_name_H-M   'P 1'
#
loop_
_entity.id
_entity.type
_entity.pdbx_description
1 polymer ?
#
loop_
_entity_poly.entity_id
_entity_poly.type
_entity_poly.pdbx_seq_one_letter_code
_entity_poly.pdbx_strand_id
1 'polypeptide(L)'
;LNPNTIKTKTMNEANPIITITTSKEQGLAYIDASPATRGNLLEFELSGKNAVLNFSPNIATPVIMKVSGEKGKSIKAEYALLEHDTPIAPTSSLGYWNGLGECLDFSGAPVLEAFSYYPDSKVSENTYGLRWDPASYTGDVYLYSLLFTPAESTYILKSFSPNVKFITPNSNESITVQLDGIAAENINSISDILELVKQKKVCVTSSGSKTMFWWNPKWLLETKGSVLSIEEFEKGLSEGKCISYGS
;
A
#
# COMPACT_ATOMS: atom_id res chain seq x y z
N LEU A 1 -29.38 10.94 -1.78
CA LEU A 1 -28.96 9.58 -2.16
C LEU A 1 -29.23 8.69 -0.96
N ASN A 2 -30.17 7.74 -1.09
CA ASN A 2 -30.58 6.88 0.01
C ASN A 2 -29.45 5.91 0.37
N PRO A 3 -29.06 5.78 1.65
CA PRO A 3 -28.19 4.70 2.06
C PRO A 3 -28.97 3.40 1.89
N ASN A 4 -28.49 2.50 1.04
CA ASN A 4 -28.98 1.13 0.99
C ASN A 4 -28.55 0.42 2.28
N THR A 5 -29.30 0.64 3.35
CA THR A 5 -29.23 -0.16 4.56
C THR A 5 -29.58 -1.60 4.17
N ILE A 6 -28.66 -2.53 4.39
CA ILE A 6 -28.97 -3.96 4.33
C ILE A 6 -30.00 -4.21 5.44
N LYS A 7 -31.28 -4.23 5.08
CA LYS A 7 -32.37 -4.56 6.00
C LYS A 7 -32.36 -6.07 6.21
N THR A 8 -31.70 -6.53 7.27
CA THR A 8 -31.92 -7.88 7.78
C THR A 8 -33.31 -7.93 8.41
N LYS A 9 -34.22 -8.68 7.79
CA LYS A 9 -35.54 -8.94 8.36
C LYS A 9 -35.37 -10.04 9.40
N THR A 10 -35.42 -9.70 10.68
CA THR A 10 -35.50 -10.70 11.75
C THR A 10 -36.84 -11.43 11.59
N MET A 11 -36.80 -12.65 11.03
CA MET A 11 -37.96 -13.54 11.06
C MET A 11 -38.02 -14.15 12.46
N ASN A 12 -39.10 -13.84 13.20
CA ASN A 12 -39.30 -14.30 14.58
C ASN A 12 -39.49 -15.83 14.73
N GLU A 13 -39.36 -16.61 13.65
CA GLU A 13 -39.47 -18.08 13.63
C GLU A 13 -38.40 -18.76 12.75
N ALA A 14 -37.24 -18.13 12.54
CA ALA A 14 -36.13 -18.78 11.84
C ALA A 14 -35.20 -19.44 12.87
N ASN A 15 -34.98 -20.75 12.75
CA ASN A 15 -33.80 -21.42 13.31
C ASN A 15 -32.68 -21.34 12.25
N PRO A 16 -31.83 -20.28 12.26
CA PRO A 16 -30.83 -20.12 11.22
C PRO A 16 -29.86 -21.31 11.26
N ILE A 17 -29.64 -21.91 10.09
CA ILE A 17 -28.66 -22.99 9.92
C ILE A 17 -27.23 -22.42 10.14
N ILE A 18 -27.01 -21.17 9.72
CA ILE A 18 -25.78 -20.40 9.89
C ILE A 18 -26.14 -18.95 10.23
N THR A 19 -25.44 -18.37 11.20
CA THR A 19 -25.52 -16.93 11.52
C THR A 19 -24.28 -16.24 10.97
N ILE A 20 -24.47 -15.16 10.21
CA ILE A 20 -23.38 -14.36 9.64
C ILE A 20 -23.30 -13.04 10.42
N THR A 21 -22.15 -12.78 11.04
CA THR A 21 -21.80 -11.48 11.60
C THR A 21 -21.07 -10.67 10.54
N THR A 22 -21.56 -9.49 10.22
CA THR A 22 -20.95 -8.59 9.24
C THR A 22 -20.32 -7.40 9.94
N SER A 23 -19.10 -7.03 9.54
CA SER A 23 -18.44 -5.80 9.97
C SER A 23 -17.89 -5.02 8.77
N LYS A 24 -17.66 -3.72 8.98
CA LYS A 24 -16.92 -2.88 8.03
C LYS A 24 -15.65 -2.41 8.72
N GLU A 25 -14.49 -2.71 8.14
CA GLU A 25 -13.18 -2.37 8.69
C GLU A 25 -12.53 -1.27 7.85
N GLN A 26 -12.05 -0.20 8.50
CA GLN A 26 -11.50 1.00 7.85
C GLN A 26 -10.22 1.49 8.55
N GLY A 27 -9.78 0.84 9.63
CA GLY A 27 -8.57 1.22 10.34
C GLY A 27 -7.33 0.91 9.52
N LEU A 28 -6.47 1.90 9.34
CA LEU A 28 -5.17 1.76 8.65
C LEU A 28 -4.28 0.66 9.23
N ALA A 29 -4.41 0.37 10.52
CA ALA A 29 -3.72 -0.74 11.16
C ALA A 29 -4.09 -2.10 10.51
N TYR A 30 -5.35 -2.27 10.10
CA TYR A 30 -5.84 -3.47 9.44
C TYR A 30 -5.54 -3.44 7.94
N ILE A 31 -5.89 -2.36 7.25
CA ILE A 31 -5.87 -2.31 5.77
C ILE A 31 -4.49 -2.05 5.17
N ASP A 32 -3.55 -1.46 5.91
CA ASP A 32 -2.24 -1.06 5.37
C ASP A 32 -1.10 -1.69 6.18
N ALA A 33 -1.07 -1.48 7.48
CA ALA A 33 0.11 -1.78 8.28
C ALA A 33 0.33 -3.28 8.58
N SER A 34 -0.72 -4.10 8.60
CA SER A 34 -0.64 -5.52 8.95
C SER A 34 -0.31 -6.38 7.72
N PRO A 35 0.81 -7.14 7.71
CA PRO A 35 1.14 -8.04 6.59
C PRO A 35 0.07 -9.05 6.23
N ALA A 36 -0.72 -9.47 7.23
CA ALA A 36 -1.73 -10.50 7.05
C ALA A 36 -3.00 -9.97 6.37
N THR A 37 -3.27 -8.67 6.48
CA THR A 37 -4.56 -8.07 6.09
C THR A 37 -4.41 -6.85 5.18
N ARG A 38 -3.16 -6.44 4.89
CA ARG A 38 -2.84 -5.33 3.99
C ARG A 38 -3.51 -5.51 2.63
N GLY A 39 -4.22 -4.49 2.17
CA GLY A 39 -4.96 -4.49 0.90
C GLY A 39 -6.14 -5.46 0.83
N ASN A 40 -6.57 -6.03 1.96
CA ASN A 40 -7.74 -6.89 2.02
C ASN A 40 -9.02 -6.09 1.83
N LEU A 41 -9.88 -6.54 0.91
CA LEU A 41 -11.15 -5.92 0.54
C LEU A 41 -12.34 -6.64 1.16
N LEU A 42 -12.23 -7.95 1.33
CA LEU A 42 -13.26 -8.79 1.92
C LEU A 42 -12.61 -10.02 2.56
N GLU A 43 -13.03 -10.33 3.77
CA GLU A 43 -12.69 -11.56 4.46
C GLU A 43 -13.96 -12.28 4.87
N PHE A 44 -13.99 -13.59 4.64
CA PHE A 44 -15.03 -14.48 5.09
C PHE A 44 -14.40 -15.61 5.91
N GLU A 45 -14.89 -15.82 7.12
CA GLU A 45 -14.44 -16.91 7.98
C GLU A 45 -15.64 -17.71 8.48
N LEU A 46 -15.57 -19.04 8.34
CA LEU A 46 -16.60 -19.98 8.80
C LEU A 46 -16.09 -20.82 9.98
N SER A 47 -16.75 -20.70 11.12
CA SER A 47 -16.47 -21.47 12.34
C SER A 47 -17.74 -22.18 12.82
N GLY A 48 -17.90 -23.43 12.38
CA GLY A 48 -19.09 -24.24 12.68
C GLY A 48 -20.35 -23.65 12.04
N LYS A 49 -21.29 -23.19 12.87
CA LYS A 49 -22.53 -22.50 12.44
C LYS A 49 -22.41 -20.98 12.46
N ASN A 50 -21.26 -20.45 12.84
CA ASN A 50 -21.00 -19.02 12.83
C ASN A 50 -20.15 -18.66 11.63
N ALA A 51 -20.47 -17.57 10.97
CA ALA A 51 -19.67 -16.99 9.92
C ALA A 51 -19.40 -15.52 10.23
N VAL A 52 -18.21 -15.06 9.91
CA VAL A 52 -17.82 -13.66 10.02
C VAL A 52 -17.49 -13.16 8.61
N LEU A 53 -18.02 -11.99 8.27
CA LEU A 53 -17.77 -11.31 7.01
C LEU A 53 -17.25 -9.90 7.32
N ASN A 54 -15.99 -9.64 7.02
CA ASN A 54 -15.36 -8.34 7.20
C ASN A 54 -15.21 -7.68 5.83
N PHE A 55 -15.95 -6.60 5.59
CA PHE A 55 -15.85 -5.82 4.36
C PHE A 55 -14.95 -4.61 4.59
N SER A 56 -13.90 -4.45 3.80
CA SER A 56 -12.87 -3.42 4.03
C SER A 56 -12.49 -2.71 2.73
N PRO A 57 -13.41 -1.94 2.14
CA PRO A 57 -13.12 -1.23 0.90
C PRO A 57 -11.99 -0.22 1.12
N ASN A 58 -10.93 -0.36 0.33
CA ASN A 58 -9.76 0.50 0.37
C ASN A 58 -9.26 0.79 -1.04
N ILE A 59 -8.56 1.91 -1.16
CA ILE A 59 -7.90 2.38 -2.36
C ILE A 59 -6.44 1.93 -2.30
N ALA A 60 -5.94 1.34 -3.39
CA ALA A 60 -4.56 0.92 -3.52
C ALA A 60 -3.76 1.92 -4.37
N THR A 61 -2.77 2.57 -3.74
CA THR A 61 -1.86 3.52 -4.40
C THR A 61 -0.43 2.97 -4.38
N PRO A 62 0.11 2.52 -5.52
CA PRO A 62 1.54 2.34 -5.70
C PRO A 62 2.26 3.67 -5.58
N VAL A 63 3.33 3.69 -4.79
CA VAL A 63 4.16 4.86 -4.56
C VAL A 63 5.61 4.46 -4.75
N ILE A 64 6.34 5.24 -5.53
CA ILE A 64 7.80 5.18 -5.60
C ILE A 64 8.35 6.26 -4.67
N MET A 65 9.26 5.88 -3.79
CA MET A 65 10.11 6.78 -3.05
C MET A 65 11.47 6.85 -3.74
N LYS A 66 11.88 8.07 -4.08
CA LYS A 66 13.24 8.41 -4.47
C LYS A 66 13.95 9.02 -3.27
N VAL A 67 15.09 8.47 -2.90
CA VAL A 67 15.97 9.01 -1.86
C VAL A 67 17.30 9.36 -2.50
N SER A 68 17.69 10.62 -2.43
CA SER A 68 19.02 11.08 -2.85
C SER A 68 19.99 11.05 -1.68
N GLY A 69 21.25 10.69 -1.94
CA GLY A 69 22.30 10.65 -0.92
C GLY A 69 23.68 10.98 -1.46
N GLU A 70 24.57 11.38 -0.54
CA GLU A 70 25.96 11.72 -0.83
C GLU A 70 26.90 10.83 -0.02
N LYS A 71 27.97 10.38 -0.66
CA LYS A 71 29.04 9.57 -0.05
C LYS A 71 29.58 10.23 1.23
N GLY A 72 29.76 9.40 2.25
CA GLY A 72 30.29 9.79 3.56
C GLY A 72 29.25 10.39 4.51
N LYS A 73 28.01 10.64 4.07
CA LYS A 73 26.92 11.14 4.93
C LYS A 73 25.98 10.02 5.33
N SER A 74 25.48 10.04 6.56
CA SER A 74 24.32 9.22 6.94
C SER A 74 23.09 9.72 6.21
N ILE A 75 22.34 8.82 5.59
CA ILE A 75 21.12 9.15 4.84
C ILE A 75 19.90 8.76 5.66
N LYS A 76 18.89 9.63 5.67
CA LYS A 76 17.59 9.38 6.25
C LYS A 76 16.51 9.74 5.25
N ALA A 77 15.45 8.96 5.26
CA ALA A 77 14.21 9.25 4.57
C ALA A 77 13.08 9.29 5.59
N GLU A 78 12.58 10.47 5.91
CA GLU A 78 11.51 10.68 6.89
C GLU A 78 10.26 11.25 6.20
N TYR A 79 9.09 10.69 6.50
CA TYR A 79 7.81 11.07 5.91
C TYR A 79 6.65 10.76 6.86
N ALA A 80 5.46 11.27 6.55
CA ALA A 80 4.23 11.00 7.28
C ALA A 80 3.05 10.74 6.34
N LEU A 81 2.10 9.96 6.85
CA LEU A 81 0.75 9.89 6.30
C LEU A 81 -0.09 10.98 6.96
N LEU A 82 -0.80 11.77 6.15
CA LEU A 82 -1.69 12.82 6.60
C LEU A 82 -3.11 12.46 6.19
N GLU A 83 -4.05 12.61 7.11
CA GLU A 83 -5.49 12.59 6.87
C GLU A 83 -6.03 14.00 7.09
N HIS A 84 -6.62 14.62 6.07
CA HIS A 84 -7.06 16.02 6.13
C HIS A 84 -5.97 16.97 6.66
N ASP A 85 -4.76 16.86 6.10
CA ASP A 85 -3.54 17.60 6.49
C ASP A 85 -3.05 17.37 7.94
N THR A 86 -3.68 16.45 8.68
CA THR A 86 -3.27 16.08 10.04
C THR A 86 -2.43 14.82 10.00
N PRO A 87 -1.17 14.85 10.47
CA PRO A 87 -0.34 13.66 10.54
C PRO A 87 -0.98 12.57 11.41
N ILE A 88 -0.97 11.35 10.90
CA ILE A 88 -1.46 10.16 11.58
C ILE A 88 -0.39 9.07 11.56
N ALA A 89 -0.28 8.33 12.67
CA ALA A 89 0.67 7.23 12.80
C ALA A 89 -0.01 6.04 13.49
N PRO A 90 -0.82 5.27 12.75
CA PRO A 90 -1.69 4.23 13.32
C PRO A 90 -0.91 3.07 13.96
N THR A 91 0.35 2.89 13.56
CA THR A 91 1.16 1.70 13.86
C THR A 91 2.66 2.04 13.94
N SER A 92 3.49 1.06 14.29
CA SER A 92 4.96 1.20 14.35
C SER A 92 5.64 1.25 12.97
N SER A 93 4.93 0.84 11.92
CA SER A 93 5.35 0.94 10.51
C SER A 93 4.15 1.38 9.68
N LEU A 94 4.35 2.30 8.74
CA LEU A 94 3.32 2.69 7.77
C LEU A 94 3.27 1.65 6.64
N GLY A 95 4.42 1.26 6.10
CA GLY A 95 4.42 0.22 5.10
C GLY A 95 5.75 -0.45 4.81
N TYR A 96 5.65 -1.32 3.81
CA TYR A 96 6.71 -2.20 3.37
C TYR A 96 7.26 -1.70 2.04
N TRP A 97 8.56 -1.48 2.00
CA TRP A 97 9.28 -0.99 0.85
C TRP A 97 10.04 -2.10 0.16
N ASN A 98 10.03 -2.06 -1.16
CA ASN A 98 10.74 -2.98 -2.03
C ASN A 98 11.70 -2.20 -2.92
N GLY A 99 12.87 -2.75 -3.22
CA GLY A 99 13.79 -2.17 -4.19
C GLY A 99 13.17 -2.08 -5.58
N LEU A 100 13.63 -1.11 -6.38
CA LEU A 100 13.30 -1.01 -7.80
C LEU A 100 14.55 -1.10 -8.67
N GLY A 101 14.46 -1.93 -9.71
CA GLY A 101 15.49 -2.07 -10.74
C GLY A 101 16.75 -2.78 -10.27
N GLU A 102 17.67 -2.99 -11.20
CA GLU A 102 19.01 -3.56 -10.94
C GLU A 102 19.97 -2.49 -10.37
N CYS A 103 19.52 -1.78 -9.34
CA CYS A 103 20.24 -0.68 -8.69
C CYS A 103 20.93 -1.16 -7.40
N LEU A 104 21.89 -0.37 -6.92
CA LEU A 104 22.47 -0.51 -5.59
C LEU A 104 21.83 0.46 -4.60
N ASP A 105 21.86 0.10 -3.33
CA ASP A 105 21.60 1.04 -2.24
C ASP A 105 22.85 1.87 -1.90
N PHE A 106 22.74 2.76 -0.91
CA PHE A 106 23.86 3.62 -0.50
C PHE A 106 25.07 2.86 0.07
N SER A 107 24.90 1.62 0.53
CA SER A 107 25.99 0.75 1.00
C SER A 107 26.70 0.02 -0.14
N GLY A 108 26.08 -0.06 -1.32
CA GLY A 108 26.54 -0.84 -2.47
C GLY A 108 25.91 -2.24 -2.54
N ALA A 109 24.92 -2.54 -1.70
CA ALA A 109 24.16 -3.79 -1.78
C ALA A 109 23.08 -3.67 -2.87
N PRO A 110 22.74 -4.76 -3.60
CA PRO A 110 21.62 -4.75 -4.53
C PRO A 110 20.34 -4.31 -3.83
N VAL A 111 19.64 -3.30 -4.37
CA VAL A 111 18.47 -2.71 -3.71
C VAL A 111 17.33 -3.72 -3.57
N LEU A 112 17.19 -4.64 -4.53
CA LEU A 112 16.19 -5.71 -4.52
C LEU A 112 16.41 -6.70 -3.36
N GLU A 113 17.67 -6.91 -2.95
CA GLU A 113 18.02 -7.80 -1.84
C GLU A 113 17.94 -7.07 -0.50
N ALA A 114 18.44 -5.83 -0.45
CA ALA A 114 18.42 -5.01 0.75
C ALA A 114 16.97 -4.62 1.15
N PHE A 115 16.09 -4.45 0.17
CA PHE A 115 14.69 -4.06 0.36
C PHE A 115 13.77 -5.07 -0.32
N SER A 116 13.40 -6.12 0.41
CA SER A 116 12.36 -7.08 0.01
C SER A 116 11.29 -7.12 1.10
N TYR A 117 10.17 -6.44 0.86
CA TYR A 117 9.11 -6.26 1.85
C TYR A 117 9.66 -5.69 3.17
N TYR A 118 10.55 -4.71 3.08
CA TYR A 118 11.27 -4.14 4.21
C TYR A 118 10.40 -3.10 4.92
N PRO A 119 10.06 -3.28 6.21
CA PRO A 119 9.23 -2.33 6.93
C PRO A 119 9.98 -1.03 7.18
N ASP A 120 9.31 0.10 7.01
CA ASP A 120 9.76 1.34 7.63
C ASP A 120 9.61 1.27 9.17
N SER A 121 10.11 2.30 9.85
CA SER A 121 9.97 2.40 11.30
C SER A 121 9.50 3.77 11.71
N LYS A 122 8.67 3.82 12.75
CA LYS A 122 8.26 5.06 13.40
C LYS A 122 9.49 5.76 14.00
N VAL A 123 9.78 6.97 13.52
CA VAL A 123 10.94 7.77 13.97
C VAL A 123 10.56 8.89 14.94
N SER A 124 9.30 9.34 14.91
CA SER A 124 8.71 10.25 15.89
C SER A 124 7.22 9.93 16.10
N GLU A 125 6.51 10.73 16.90
CA GLU A 125 5.08 10.52 17.17
C GLU A 125 4.23 10.36 15.91
N ASN A 126 4.55 11.09 14.84
CA ASN A 126 3.76 11.14 13.61
C ASN A 126 4.58 10.97 12.32
N THR A 127 5.79 10.40 12.41
CA THR A 127 6.64 10.21 11.23
C THR A 127 7.25 8.82 11.20
N TYR A 128 7.44 8.34 9.98
CA TYR A 128 8.06 7.07 9.63
C TYR A 128 9.34 7.33 8.85
N GLY A 129 10.23 6.35 8.81
CA GLY A 129 11.39 6.49 7.97
C GLY A 129 12.25 5.26 7.80
N LEU A 130 13.20 5.41 6.88
CA LEU A 130 14.29 4.50 6.58
C LEU A 130 15.61 5.22 6.83
N ARG A 131 16.63 4.47 7.24
CA ARG A 131 17.94 5.01 7.55
C ARG A 131 19.03 4.12 6.96
N TRP A 132 20.06 4.78 6.45
CA TRP A 132 21.30 4.16 6.04
C TRP A 132 22.43 4.68 6.93
N ASP A 133 23.39 3.80 7.18
CA ASP A 133 24.70 4.19 7.70
C ASP A 133 25.44 5.09 6.69
N PRO A 134 26.60 5.68 7.04
CA PRO A 134 27.32 6.57 6.12
C PRO A 134 27.48 5.96 4.72
N ALA A 135 26.96 6.67 3.72
CA ALA A 135 26.86 6.16 2.36
C ALA A 135 28.25 5.89 1.76
N SER A 136 28.40 4.73 1.11
CA SER A 136 29.60 4.41 0.33
C SER A 136 29.57 5.03 -1.06
N TYR A 137 28.36 5.30 -1.57
CA TYR A 137 28.09 5.82 -2.91
C TYR A 137 27.18 7.05 -2.87
N THR A 138 27.34 7.94 -3.84
CA THR A 138 26.44 9.08 -4.10
C THR A 138 25.45 8.67 -5.19
N GLY A 139 24.19 9.09 -5.06
CA GLY A 139 23.19 8.89 -6.11
C GLY A 139 21.78 8.78 -5.54
N ASP A 140 20.91 8.16 -6.34
CA ASP A 140 19.50 7.96 -6.00
C ASP A 140 19.21 6.48 -5.77
N VAL A 141 18.46 6.21 -4.70
CA VAL A 141 17.84 4.92 -4.41
C VAL A 141 16.34 5.03 -4.64
N TYR A 142 15.79 4.09 -5.39
CA TYR A 142 14.36 4.01 -5.67
C TYR A 142 13.77 2.79 -5.00
N LEU A 143 12.72 3.03 -4.22
CA LEU A 143 11.94 2.00 -3.54
C LEU A 143 10.48 2.15 -3.94
N TYR A 144 9.70 1.08 -3.95
CA TYR A 144 8.25 1.16 -4.09
C TYR A 144 7.51 0.52 -2.92
N SER A 145 6.30 1.01 -2.69
CA SER A 145 5.32 0.41 -1.79
C SER A 145 3.93 0.45 -2.42
N LEU A 146 3.05 -0.45 -1.98
CA LEU A 146 1.62 -0.40 -2.28
C LEU A 146 0.91 0.07 -1.02
N LEU A 147 0.52 1.34 -0.96
CA LEU A 147 -0.16 1.93 0.19
C LEU A 147 -1.68 1.79 0.03
N PHE A 148 -2.35 1.40 1.10
CA PHE A 148 -3.79 1.17 1.11
C PHE A 148 -4.50 2.13 2.06
N THR A 149 -5.46 2.89 1.54
CA THR A 149 -6.16 3.92 2.30
C THR A 149 -7.67 3.71 2.26
N PRO A 150 -8.42 4.08 3.32
CA PRO A 150 -9.88 4.02 3.30
C PRO A 150 -10.44 4.89 2.17
N ALA A 151 -11.43 4.37 1.44
CA ALA A 151 -12.00 5.08 0.28
C ALA A 151 -12.82 6.34 0.62
N GLU A 152 -13.12 6.57 1.90
CA GLU A 152 -14.03 7.64 2.35
C GLU A 152 -13.31 8.92 2.80
N SER A 153 -11.97 8.90 2.82
CA SER A 153 -11.16 10.00 3.33
C SER A 153 -9.98 10.27 2.38
N THR A 154 -9.47 11.50 2.43
CA THR A 154 -8.33 11.89 1.59
C THR A 154 -7.05 11.75 2.38
N TYR A 155 -6.11 11.01 1.80
CA TYR A 155 -4.81 10.77 2.40
C TYR A 155 -3.68 11.31 1.53
N ILE A 156 -2.67 11.85 2.20
CA ILE A 156 -1.50 12.44 1.59
C ILE A 156 -0.26 11.80 2.19
N LEU A 157 0.68 11.40 1.35
CA LEU A 157 2.03 11.05 1.78
C LEU A 157 2.93 12.27 1.63
N LYS A 158 3.56 12.70 2.72
CA LYS A 158 4.38 13.91 2.77
C LYS A 158 5.78 13.61 3.30
N SER A 159 6.79 14.04 2.56
CA SER A 159 8.18 13.99 2.97
C SER A 159 8.51 15.11 3.96
N PHE A 160 9.31 14.78 4.96
CA PHE A 160 9.96 15.70 5.89
C PHE A 160 11.48 15.77 5.67
N SER A 161 12.00 14.98 4.73
CA SER A 161 13.41 14.99 4.35
C SER A 161 13.60 15.64 2.96
N PRO A 162 14.48 16.64 2.80
CA PRO A 162 14.61 17.39 1.54
C PRO A 162 15.11 16.52 0.37
N ASN A 163 15.81 15.43 0.68
CA ASN A 163 16.33 14.45 -0.27
C ASN A 163 15.32 13.34 -0.64
N VAL A 164 14.08 13.41 -0.15
CA VAL A 164 13.03 12.43 -0.45
C VAL A 164 11.96 13.04 -1.34
N LYS A 165 11.65 12.35 -2.43
CA LYS A 165 10.55 12.64 -3.34
C LYS A 165 9.70 11.38 -3.53
N PHE A 166 8.42 11.58 -3.78
CA PHE A 166 7.47 10.55 -4.12
C PHE A 166 6.98 10.72 -5.55
N ILE A 167 6.71 9.59 -6.20
CA ILE A 167 6.10 9.48 -7.52
C ILE A 167 4.95 8.50 -7.38
N THR A 168 3.81 8.78 -7.99
CA THR A 168 2.69 7.84 -8.09
C THR A 168 2.32 7.65 -9.55
N PRO A 169 1.51 6.63 -9.91
CA PRO A 169 1.01 6.49 -11.27
C PRO A 169 0.34 7.75 -11.84
N ASN A 170 -0.19 8.62 -10.98
CA ASN A 170 -0.90 9.85 -11.35
C ASN A 170 -0.12 11.15 -11.07
N SER A 171 1.06 11.09 -10.44
CA SER A 171 1.81 12.29 -10.06
C SER A 171 3.32 12.14 -10.29
N ASN A 172 3.94 13.20 -10.81
CA ASN A 172 5.39 13.30 -10.96
C ASN A 172 6.09 13.48 -9.60
N GLU A 173 7.44 13.47 -9.61
CA GLU A 173 8.28 13.70 -8.42
C GLU A 173 7.83 14.91 -7.61
N SER A 174 7.39 14.67 -6.37
CA SER A 174 6.93 15.69 -5.43
C SER A 174 7.30 15.34 -3.99
N ILE A 175 7.40 16.33 -3.11
CA ILE A 175 7.52 16.07 -1.66
C ILE A 175 6.19 15.64 -1.04
N THR A 176 5.09 15.83 -1.76
CA THR A 176 3.73 15.57 -1.30
C THR A 176 2.96 14.92 -2.44
N VAL A 177 2.38 13.75 -2.20
CA VAL A 177 1.54 13.05 -3.17
C VAL A 177 0.23 12.61 -2.52
N GLN A 178 -0.86 12.66 -3.27
CA GLN A 178 -2.15 12.14 -2.83
C GLN A 178 -2.18 10.62 -3.03
N LEU A 179 -2.86 9.92 -2.12
CA LEU A 179 -3.07 8.47 -2.19
C LEU A 179 -4.48 8.18 -2.70
N ASP A 180 -4.71 8.47 -3.98
CA ASP A 180 -5.99 8.41 -4.68
C ASP A 180 -6.20 7.15 -5.53
N GLY A 181 -5.22 6.24 -5.55
CA GLY A 181 -5.25 5.00 -6.30
C GLY A 181 -4.86 5.16 -7.78
N ILE A 182 -4.74 4.05 -8.50
CA ILE A 182 -4.23 4.06 -9.90
C ILE A 182 -5.32 4.16 -10.94
N ALA A 183 -6.54 3.82 -10.54
CA ALA A 183 -7.73 3.81 -11.35
C ALA A 183 -8.89 4.23 -10.45
N ALA A 184 -9.89 4.90 -11.03
CA ALA A 184 -11.11 5.31 -10.34
C ALA A 184 -12.02 4.08 -10.05
N GLU A 185 -11.47 3.06 -9.41
CA GLU A 185 -12.20 1.89 -8.95
C GLU A 185 -12.92 2.26 -7.67
N ASN A 186 -14.25 2.20 -7.70
CA ASN A 186 -15.07 2.49 -6.54
C ASN A 186 -15.71 1.21 -6.03
N ILE A 187 -15.20 0.69 -4.90
CA ILE A 187 -15.69 -0.54 -4.28
C ILE A 187 -16.75 -0.18 -3.24
N ASN A 188 -18.01 -0.22 -3.66
CA ASN A 188 -19.16 0.07 -2.80
C ASN A 188 -19.85 -1.19 -2.30
N SER A 189 -19.55 -2.34 -2.90
CA SER A 189 -20.25 -3.59 -2.64
C SER A 189 -19.35 -4.81 -2.84
N ILE A 190 -19.80 -5.95 -2.33
CA ILE A 190 -19.18 -7.26 -2.59
C ILE A 190 -19.27 -7.61 -4.07
N SER A 191 -20.33 -7.18 -4.78
CA SER A 191 -20.47 -7.42 -6.21
C SER A 191 -19.34 -6.75 -7.00
N ASP A 192 -18.91 -5.56 -6.58
CA ASP A 192 -17.79 -4.86 -7.21
C ASP A 192 -16.49 -5.66 -7.04
N ILE A 193 -16.25 -6.22 -5.84
CA ILE A 193 -15.10 -7.09 -5.58
C ILE A 193 -15.12 -8.31 -6.50
N LEU A 194 -16.26 -8.99 -6.64
CA LEU A 194 -16.38 -10.16 -7.50
C LEU A 194 -16.15 -9.82 -8.98
N GLU A 195 -16.54 -8.62 -9.42
CA GLU A 195 -16.26 -8.14 -10.76
C GLU A 195 -14.76 -7.87 -10.96
N LEU A 196 -14.10 -7.25 -9.98
CA LEU A 196 -12.65 -7.06 -9.99
C LEU A 196 -11.88 -8.40 -10.00
N VAL A 197 -12.40 -9.45 -9.37
CA VAL A 197 -11.84 -10.81 -9.46
C VAL A 197 -11.93 -11.33 -10.89
N LYS A 198 -13.08 -11.20 -11.57
CA LYS A 198 -13.21 -11.60 -12.98
C LYS A 198 -12.23 -10.86 -13.88
N GLN A 199 -11.97 -9.58 -13.58
CA GLN A 199 -11.02 -8.74 -14.29
C GLN A 199 -9.55 -9.00 -13.88
N LYS A 200 -9.29 -9.94 -12.96
CA LYS A 200 -7.97 -10.27 -12.41
C LYS A 200 -7.27 -9.12 -11.67
N LYS A 201 -8.04 -8.12 -11.23
CA LYS A 201 -7.55 -6.98 -10.42
C LYS A 201 -7.50 -7.31 -8.92
N VAL A 202 -8.27 -8.30 -8.50
CA VAL A 202 -8.33 -8.80 -7.13
C VAL A 202 -7.99 -10.28 -7.11
N CYS A 203 -7.11 -10.67 -6.19
CA CYS A 203 -6.75 -12.04 -5.88
C CYS A 203 -7.70 -12.64 -4.85
N VAL A 204 -7.88 -13.96 -4.90
CA VAL A 204 -8.66 -14.71 -3.91
C VAL A 204 -7.78 -15.81 -3.32
N THR A 205 -7.66 -15.83 -2.00
CA THR A 205 -6.97 -16.89 -1.26
C THR A 205 -7.98 -17.59 -0.37
N SER A 206 -7.99 -18.92 -0.37
CA SER A 206 -8.88 -19.71 0.51
C SER A 206 -8.09 -20.81 1.21
N SER A 207 -8.18 -20.85 2.55
CA SER A 207 -7.52 -21.82 3.41
C SER A 207 -8.51 -22.38 4.42
N GLY A 208 -9.09 -23.55 4.11
CA GLY A 208 -10.04 -24.24 5.00
C GLY A 208 -11.28 -23.40 5.31
N SER A 209 -11.33 -22.81 6.50
CA SER A 209 -12.42 -21.98 7.00
C SER A 209 -12.36 -20.51 6.56
N LYS A 210 -11.23 -20.05 6.01
CA LYS A 210 -11.01 -18.62 5.73
C LYS A 210 -10.84 -18.36 4.24
N THR A 211 -11.51 -17.33 3.74
CA THR A 211 -11.36 -16.81 2.37
C THR A 211 -11.08 -15.31 2.43
N MET A 212 -10.10 -14.84 1.67
CA MET A 212 -9.67 -13.44 1.60
C MET A 212 -9.63 -12.96 0.15
N PHE A 213 -10.07 -11.73 -0.06
CA PHE A 213 -10.06 -11.03 -1.33
C PHE A 213 -9.20 -9.78 -1.19
N TRP A 214 -8.13 -9.67 -1.96
CA TRP A 214 -7.15 -8.61 -1.78
C TRP A 214 -6.63 -8.15 -3.14
N TRP A 215 -6.15 -6.90 -3.21
CA TRP A 215 -5.65 -6.33 -4.46
C TRP A 215 -4.53 -7.17 -5.09
N ASN A 216 -4.59 -7.39 -6.40
CA ASN A 216 -3.53 -8.08 -7.14
C ASN A 216 -2.31 -7.14 -7.33
N PRO A 217 -1.15 -7.41 -6.69
CA PRO A 217 0.02 -6.55 -6.79
C PRO A 217 0.52 -6.41 -8.23
N LYS A 218 0.47 -7.50 -9.01
CA LYS A 218 0.91 -7.47 -10.41
C LYS A 218 0.11 -6.44 -11.22
N TRP A 219 -1.22 -6.49 -11.08
CA TRP A 219 -2.09 -5.52 -11.75
C TRP A 219 -1.79 -4.08 -11.31
N LEU A 220 -1.56 -3.86 -10.02
CA LEU A 220 -1.23 -2.55 -9.48
C LEU A 220 0.09 -1.98 -10.03
N LEU A 221 1.11 -2.82 -10.20
CA LEU A 221 2.43 -2.41 -10.68
C LEU A 221 2.49 -2.18 -12.20
N GLU A 222 1.74 -2.97 -12.97
CA GLU A 222 1.71 -2.91 -14.44
C GLU A 222 0.77 -1.83 -14.98
N THR A 223 -0.27 -1.46 -14.22
CA THR A 223 -1.29 -0.53 -14.69
C THR A 223 -0.78 0.90 -14.68
N LYS A 224 -0.95 1.56 -15.82
CA LYS A 224 -0.54 2.94 -16.06
C LYS A 224 -1.59 3.92 -15.54
N GLY A 225 -1.16 4.87 -14.71
CA GLY A 225 -1.96 6.03 -14.32
C GLY A 225 -1.87 7.17 -15.36
N SER A 226 -2.18 8.39 -14.96
CA SER A 226 -2.07 9.56 -15.86
C SER A 226 -0.63 9.93 -16.24
N VAL A 227 0.37 9.41 -15.51
CA VAL A 227 1.79 9.67 -15.72
C VAL A 227 2.52 8.40 -16.19
N LEU A 228 2.50 7.34 -15.37
CA LEU A 228 3.29 6.11 -15.59
C LEU A 228 2.69 4.90 -14.85
N SER A 229 3.24 3.71 -15.10
CA SER A 229 3.16 2.57 -14.18
C SER A 229 4.49 2.36 -13.45
N ILE A 230 4.48 1.63 -12.32
CA ILE A 230 5.71 1.30 -11.59
C ILE A 230 6.65 0.46 -12.47
N GLU A 231 6.08 -0.49 -13.22
CA GLU A 231 6.84 -1.33 -14.14
C GLU A 231 7.47 -0.51 -15.30
N GLU A 232 6.76 0.47 -15.85
CA GLU A 232 7.30 1.40 -16.84
C GLU A 232 8.48 2.22 -16.27
N PHE A 233 8.33 2.70 -15.02
CA PHE A 233 9.39 3.43 -14.34
C PHE A 233 10.63 2.57 -14.11
N GLU A 234 10.43 1.35 -13.60
CA GLU A 234 11.51 0.40 -13.30
C GLU A 234 12.33 0.07 -14.56
N LYS A 235 11.67 -0.22 -15.69
CA LYS A 235 12.34 -0.46 -16.98
C LYS A 235 13.24 0.71 -17.38
N GLY A 236 12.84 1.93 -17.03
CA GLY A 236 13.58 3.16 -17.32
C GLY A 236 14.77 3.45 -16.41
N LEU A 237 15.01 2.67 -15.34
CA LEU A 237 16.13 2.86 -14.40
C LEU A 237 17.48 2.39 -14.95
N SER A 238 17.48 1.58 -16.01
CA SER A 238 18.65 0.94 -16.63
C SER A 238 19.68 1.88 -17.30
N GLU A 239 19.48 3.20 -17.21
CA GLU A 239 20.28 4.23 -17.91
C GLU A 239 20.98 5.23 -16.96
N GLY A 240 21.66 4.74 -15.91
CA GLY A 240 22.45 5.60 -15.00
C GLY A 240 21.61 6.54 -14.12
N LYS A 241 20.32 6.23 -13.94
CA LYS A 241 19.39 7.02 -13.11
C LYS A 241 19.43 6.65 -11.63
N CYS A 242 20.15 5.59 -11.28
CA CYS A 242 20.37 5.11 -9.91
C CYS A 242 21.83 4.67 -9.71
N ILE A 243 22.19 4.34 -8.46
CA ILE A 243 23.54 3.81 -8.14
C ILE A 243 23.72 2.46 -8.84
N SER A 244 24.85 2.26 -9.53
CA SER A 244 25.10 1.06 -10.35
C SER A 244 26.53 0.54 -10.21
N TYR A 245 26.78 -0.67 -10.69
CA TYR A 245 28.13 -1.23 -10.71
C TYR A 245 29.04 -0.40 -11.66
N GLY A 246 29.94 0.40 -11.08
CA GLY A 246 30.88 1.25 -11.81
C GLY A 246 30.79 2.76 -11.53
N SER A 247 29.80 3.19 -10.72
CA SER A 247 29.70 4.57 -10.19
C SER A 247 30.55 4.84 -8.96
#